data_AF-A0A163L1A8-F1
#
_entry.id   AF-A0A163L1A8-F1
#
_cell.length_a   1.000
_cell.length_b   1.000
_cell.length_c   1.000
_cell.angle_alpha   90.00
_cell.angle_beta   90.00
_cell.angle_gamma   90.00
#
_symmetry.space_group_name_H-M   'P 1'
#
loop_
_entity.id
_entity.type
_entity.pdbx_description
1 polymer ?
#
loop_
_entity_poly.entity_id
_entity_poly.type
_entity_poly.pdbx_seq_one_letter_code
_entity_poly.pdbx_strand_id
1 'polypeptide(L)'
;MSPKKALLKFSNALAEQLDKALETEQHGREPSDDRDALLTELQQALDLQKKLKDDLQQYKESGSVNFELKEKAVAVAKDAVNRWTENVWGLQSYCINKFGMERQQFDQSFNIADDFDTLP
;
A
#
# COMPACT_ATOMS: atom_id res chain seq x y z
N MET A 1 -43.28 19.11 54.08
CA MET A 1 -42.81 17.75 53.72
C MET A 1 -41.33 17.66 54.07
N SER A 2 -40.85 16.56 54.68
CA SER A 2 -39.42 16.39 55.01
C SER A 2 -38.56 16.41 53.73
N PRO A 3 -37.37 17.06 53.73
CA PRO A 3 -36.49 17.15 52.56
C PRO A 3 -36.19 15.79 51.92
N LYS A 4 -36.09 14.73 52.75
CA LYS A 4 -35.90 13.35 52.29
C LYS A 4 -37.04 12.83 51.42
N LYS A 5 -38.30 13.22 51.67
CA LYS A 5 -39.45 12.82 50.84
C LYS A 5 -39.45 13.51 49.47
N ALA A 6 -38.97 14.74 49.38
CA ALA A 6 -38.87 15.47 48.11
C ALA A 6 -37.77 14.87 47.21
N LEU A 7 -36.60 14.55 47.79
CA LEU A 7 -35.51 13.86 47.09
C LEU A 7 -35.93 12.48 46.58
N LEU A 8 -36.62 11.69 47.41
CA LEU A 8 -37.13 10.38 47.01
C LEU A 8 -38.13 10.48 45.85
N LYS A 9 -39.02 11.48 45.87
CA LYS A 9 -39.99 11.71 44.79
C LYS A 9 -39.31 12.09 43.47
N PHE A 10 -38.28 12.93 43.52
CA PHE A 10 -37.52 13.32 42.34
C PHE A 10 -36.72 12.13 41.77
N SER A 11 -36.07 11.35 42.64
CA SER A 11 -35.35 10.14 42.24
C SER A 11 -36.26 9.13 41.54
N ASN A 12 -37.48 8.92 42.06
CA ASN A 12 -38.44 7.99 41.46
C ASN A 12 -38.96 8.49 40.12
N ALA A 13 -39.24 9.80 40.00
CA ALA A 13 -39.66 10.40 38.73
C ALA A 13 -38.57 10.30 37.66
N LEU A 14 -37.30 10.43 38.05
CA LEU A 14 -36.17 10.25 37.16
C LEU A 14 -36.02 8.78 36.72
N ALA A 15 -36.20 7.83 37.66
CA ALA A 15 -36.20 6.40 37.35
C ALA A 15 -37.30 6.04 36.34
N GLU A 16 -38.54 6.51 36.55
CA GLU A 16 -39.65 6.28 35.60
C GLU A 16 -39.39 6.89 34.21
N GLN A 17 -38.71 8.04 34.14
CA GLN A 17 -38.32 8.62 32.86
C GLN A 17 -37.25 7.79 32.15
N LEU A 18 -36.26 7.28 32.89
CA LEU A 18 -35.22 6.41 32.37
C LEU A 18 -35.79 5.08 31.88
N ASP A 19 -36.72 4.47 32.62
CA ASP A 19 -37.36 3.22 32.24
C ASP A 19 -38.17 3.37 30.94
N LYS A 20 -38.95 4.46 30.82
CA LYS A 20 -39.67 4.77 29.58
C LYS A 20 -38.72 4.96 28.38
N ALA A 21 -37.60 5.64 28.58
CA ALA A 21 -36.61 5.83 27.54
C ALA A 21 -35.95 4.50 27.12
N LEU A 22 -35.66 3.62 28.08
CA LEU A 22 -35.13 2.28 27.82
C LEU A 22 -36.12 1.42 27.03
N GLU A 23 -37.39 1.40 27.43
CA GLU A 23 -38.43 0.66 26.70
C GLU A 23 -38.56 1.13 25.24
N THR A 24 -38.50 2.45 25.01
CA THR A 24 -38.57 2.99 23.65
C THR A 24 -37.36 2.63 22.78
N GLU A 25 -36.15 2.60 23.34
CA GLU A 25 -34.93 2.25 22.60
C GLU A 25 -34.73 0.75 22.42
N GLN A 26 -35.30 -0.07 23.32
CA GLN A 26 -35.27 -1.53 23.23
C GLN A 26 -36.18 -2.04 22.12
N HIS A 27 -37.27 -1.33 21.80
CA HIS A 27 -38.16 -1.71 20.72
C HIS A 27 -37.41 -1.77 19.37
N GLY A 28 -37.34 -2.95 18.77
CA GLY A 28 -36.55 -3.20 17.55
C GLY A 28 -35.04 -3.42 17.76
N ARG A 29 -34.56 -3.40 19.01
CA ARG A 29 -33.19 -3.83 19.42
C ARG A 29 -33.25 -4.96 20.43
N GLU A 30 -34.31 -5.75 20.37
CA GLU A 30 -34.53 -6.89 21.24
C GLU A 30 -33.35 -7.86 21.13
N PRO A 31 -32.76 -8.29 22.25
CA PRO A 31 -31.71 -9.30 22.24
C PRO A 31 -32.25 -10.59 21.65
N SER A 32 -31.60 -11.08 20.59
CA SER A 32 -31.89 -12.37 19.97
C SER A 32 -30.60 -12.97 19.43
N ASP A 33 -30.54 -14.29 19.37
CA ASP A 33 -29.38 -15.01 18.82
C ASP A 33 -29.11 -14.58 17.36
N ASP A 34 -30.18 -14.34 16.59
CA ASP A 34 -30.10 -13.83 15.21
C ASP A 34 -29.47 -12.43 15.14
N ARG A 35 -29.82 -11.54 16.09
CA ARG A 35 -29.25 -10.19 16.15
C ARG A 35 -27.76 -10.24 16.49
N ASP A 36 -27.36 -11.07 17.45
CA ASP A 36 -25.97 -11.19 17.85
C ASP A 36 -25.12 -11.84 16.75
N ALA A 37 -25.68 -12.82 16.01
CA ALA A 37 -25.06 -13.39 14.82
C ALA A 37 -24.87 -12.33 13.72
N LEU A 38 -25.90 -11.53 13.41
CA LEU A 38 -25.84 -10.46 12.41
C LEU A 38 -24.84 -9.37 12.78
N LEU A 39 -24.76 -8.97 14.05
CA LEU A 39 -23.79 -7.99 14.52
C LEU A 39 -22.35 -8.53 14.40
N THR A 40 -22.16 -9.83 14.66
CA THR A 40 -20.86 -10.49 14.48
C THR A 40 -20.45 -10.52 13.01
N GLU A 41 -21.37 -10.90 12.12
CA GLU A 41 -21.13 -10.91 10.66
C GLU A 41 -20.83 -9.49 10.14
N LEU A 42 -21.58 -8.49 10.60
CA LEU A 42 -21.34 -7.09 10.25
C LEU A 42 -19.94 -6.64 10.66
N GLN A 43 -19.51 -6.98 11.87
CA GLN A 43 -18.17 -6.63 12.34
C GLN A 43 -17.09 -7.29 11.48
N GLN A 44 -17.24 -8.59 11.18
CA GLN A 44 -16.32 -9.31 10.30
C GLN A 44 -16.25 -8.69 8.89
N ALA A 45 -17.40 -8.30 8.33
CA ALA A 45 -17.48 -7.66 7.03
C ALA A 45 -16.81 -6.27 7.02
N LEU A 46 -16.96 -5.49 8.09
CA LEU A 46 -16.30 -4.19 8.24
C LEU A 46 -14.79 -4.34 8.35
N ASP A 47 -14.32 -5.31 9.14
CA ASP A 47 -12.88 -5.58 9.29
C ASP A 47 -12.26 -6.06 7.97
N LEU A 48 -12.96 -6.93 7.24
CA LEU A 48 -12.55 -7.37 5.91
C LEU A 48 -12.54 -6.21 4.91
N GLN A 49 -13.58 -5.36 4.89
CA GLN A 49 -13.64 -4.19 4.02
C GLN A 49 -12.45 -3.26 4.29
N LYS A 50 -12.14 -2.99 5.57
CA LYS A 50 -11.01 -2.15 5.95
C LYS A 50 -9.71 -2.74 5.43
N LYS A 51 -9.46 -4.03 5.68
CA LYS A 51 -8.26 -4.72 5.20
C LYS A 51 -8.12 -4.64 3.67
N LEU A 52 -9.19 -4.93 2.93
CA LEU A 52 -9.17 -4.87 1.46
C LEU A 52 -8.93 -3.45 0.93
N LYS A 53 -9.44 -2.42 1.60
CA LYS A 53 -9.16 -1.02 1.25
C LYS A 53 -7.70 -0.66 1.48
N ASP A 54 -7.13 -1.10 2.59
CA ASP A 54 -5.71 -0.88 2.91
C ASP A 54 -4.82 -1.60 1.88
N ASP A 55 -5.16 -2.85 1.53
CA ASP A 55 -4.46 -3.63 0.50
C ASP A 55 -4.56 -2.93 -0.88
N LEU A 56 -5.75 -2.48 -1.29
CA LEU A 56 -5.92 -1.76 -2.56
C LEU A 56 -5.12 -0.46 -2.63
N GLN A 57 -5.00 0.24 -1.51
CA GLN A 57 -4.21 1.47 -1.43
C GLN A 57 -2.72 1.21 -1.70
N GLN A 58 -2.19 0.05 -1.30
CA GLN A 58 -0.81 -0.36 -1.61
C GLN A 58 -0.58 -0.53 -3.12
N TYR A 59 -1.60 -0.97 -3.87
CA TYR A 59 -1.50 -1.21 -5.31
C TYR A 59 -2.00 -0.05 -6.17
N LYS A 60 -2.38 1.08 -5.56
CA LYS A 60 -2.93 2.24 -6.27
C LYS A 60 -2.03 2.76 -7.39
N GLU A 61 -0.71 2.68 -7.19
CA GLU A 61 0.29 3.11 -8.19
C GLU A 61 0.71 1.99 -9.15
N SER A 62 0.33 0.76 -8.86
CA SER A 62 0.65 -0.46 -9.63
C SER A 62 -0.39 -0.78 -10.71
N GLY A 63 -1.11 0.23 -11.19
CA GLY A 63 -2.07 0.05 -12.29
C GLY A 63 -1.38 -0.47 -13.57
N SER A 64 -2.12 -1.24 -14.38
CA SER A 64 -1.63 -1.86 -15.62
C SER A 64 -0.94 -0.84 -16.55
N VAL A 65 -1.54 0.36 -16.68
CA VAL A 65 -0.98 1.46 -17.48
C VAL A 65 0.39 1.90 -16.97
N ASN A 66 0.58 2.01 -15.65
CA ASN A 66 1.86 2.40 -15.07
C ASN A 66 2.92 1.30 -15.26
N PHE A 67 2.50 0.04 -15.21
CA PHE A 67 3.38 -1.09 -15.47
C PHE A 67 3.85 -1.12 -16.93
N GLU A 68 2.94 -1.00 -17.90
CA GLU A 68 3.26 -0.96 -19.33
C GLU A 68 4.18 0.22 -19.69
N LEU A 69 3.96 1.39 -19.09
CA LEU A 69 4.82 2.55 -19.30
C LEU A 69 6.23 2.31 -18.75
N LYS A 70 6.35 1.70 -17.57
CA LYS A 70 7.64 1.33 -16.99
C LYS A 70 8.35 0.27 -17.84
N GLU A 71 7.63 -0.73 -18.34
CA GLU A 71 8.18 -1.78 -19.19
C GLU A 71 8.74 -1.20 -20.49
N LYS A 72 8.00 -0.32 -21.16
CA LYS A 72 8.47 0.40 -22.36
C LYS A 72 9.70 1.26 -22.06
N ALA A 73 9.68 1.99 -20.94
CA ALA A 73 10.82 2.81 -20.54
C ALA A 73 12.08 1.96 -20.25
N VAL A 74 11.92 0.80 -19.60
CA VAL A 74 13.00 -0.16 -19.36
C VAL A 74 13.55 -0.71 -20.67
N ALA A 75 12.70 -1.08 -21.63
CA ALA A 75 13.15 -1.56 -22.93
C ALA A 75 14.02 -0.51 -23.65
N VAL A 76 13.56 0.74 -23.72
CA VAL A 76 14.32 1.84 -24.32
C VAL A 76 15.63 2.10 -23.57
N ALA A 77 15.62 2.04 -22.25
CA ALA A 77 16.83 2.21 -21.44
C ALA A 77 17.84 1.09 -21.66
N LYS A 78 17.38 -0.18 -21.72
CA LYS A 78 18.24 -1.34 -22.01
C LYS A 78 18.90 -1.22 -23.39
N ASP A 79 18.11 -0.89 -24.42
CA ASP A 79 18.65 -0.69 -25.77
C ASP A 79 19.68 0.44 -25.80
N ALA A 80 19.41 1.54 -25.09
CA ALA A 80 20.33 2.66 -25.00
C ALA A 80 21.63 2.27 -24.29
N VAL A 81 21.56 1.54 -23.17
CA VAL A 81 22.73 1.03 -22.44
C VAL A 81 23.55 0.12 -23.33
N ASN A 82 22.93 -0.87 -23.97
CA ASN A 82 23.64 -1.82 -24.83
C ASN A 82 24.33 -1.12 -26.01
N ARG A 83 23.66 -0.14 -26.63
CA ARG A 83 24.27 0.68 -27.69
C ARG A 83 25.49 1.46 -27.20
N TRP A 84 25.45 2.03 -25.99
CA TRP A 84 26.60 2.73 -25.44
C TRP A 84 27.72 1.77 -25.03
N THR A 85 27.39 0.59 -24.52
CA THR A 85 28.35 -0.49 -24.24
C THR A 85 29.09 -0.92 -25.51
N GLU A 86 28.37 -1.17 -26.60
CA GLU A 86 28.97 -1.48 -27.91
C GLU A 86 29.87 -0.34 -28.41
N ASN A 87 29.45 0.91 -28.26
CA ASN A 87 30.27 2.06 -28.63
C ASN A 87 31.58 2.13 -27.84
N VAL A 88 31.54 1.83 -26.54
CA VAL A 88 32.74 1.76 -25.68
C VAL A 88 33.69 0.68 -26.20
N TRP A 89 33.20 -0.52 -26.49
CA TRP A 89 34.02 -1.60 -27.06
C TRP A 89 34.56 -1.26 -28.46
N GLY A 90 33.79 -0.55 -29.27
CA GLY A 90 34.24 -0.04 -30.57
C GLY A 90 35.42 0.92 -30.43
N LEU A 91 35.33 1.87 -29.50
CA LEU A 91 36.41 2.81 -29.19
C LEU A 91 37.64 2.10 -28.61
N GLN A 92 37.44 1.19 -27.65
CA GLN A 92 38.50 0.38 -27.07
C GLN A 92 39.24 -0.41 -28.16
N SER A 93 38.50 -1.10 -29.04
CA SER A 93 39.05 -1.87 -30.15
C SER A 93 39.80 -0.97 -31.14
N TYR A 94 39.28 0.21 -31.45
CA TYR A 94 39.98 1.18 -32.29
C TYR A 94 41.29 1.65 -31.66
N CYS A 95 41.28 1.97 -30.36
CA CYS A 95 42.47 2.42 -29.64
C CYS A 95 43.56 1.34 -29.59
N ILE A 96 43.18 0.09 -29.31
CA ILE A 96 44.09 -1.06 -29.31
C ILE A 96 44.69 -1.26 -30.71
N ASN A 97 43.85 -1.33 -31.74
CA ASN A 97 44.29 -1.67 -33.09
C ASN A 97 45.07 -0.53 -33.79
N LYS A 98 44.68 0.72 -33.55
CA LYS A 98 45.26 1.87 -34.27
C LYS A 98 46.46 2.47 -33.56
N PHE A 99 46.46 2.49 -32.23
CA PHE A 99 47.50 3.12 -31.42
C PHE A 99 48.35 2.12 -30.62
N GLY A 100 48.07 0.82 -30.71
CA GLY A 100 48.83 -0.21 -29.99
C GLY A 100 48.65 -0.16 -28.47
N MET A 101 47.55 0.45 -28.00
CA MET A 101 47.22 0.55 -26.58
C MET A 101 46.87 -0.84 -26.02
N GLU A 102 47.30 -1.14 -24.80
CA GLU A 102 46.87 -2.35 -24.11
C GLU A 102 45.42 -2.22 -23.63
N ARG A 103 44.62 -3.29 -23.76
CA ARG A 103 43.22 -3.31 -23.31
C ARG A 103 43.08 -2.91 -21.84
N GLN A 104 43.89 -3.52 -20.97
CA GLN A 104 43.84 -3.25 -19.53
C GLN A 104 44.17 -1.79 -19.20
N GLN A 105 45.11 -1.18 -19.94
CA GLN A 105 45.45 0.24 -19.78
C GLN A 105 44.27 1.15 -20.17
N PHE A 106 43.55 0.83 -21.24
CA PHE A 106 42.33 1.56 -21.63
C PHE A 106 41.28 1.47 -20.53
N ASP A 107 41.01 0.26 -20.02
CA ASP A 107 39.97 0.01 -19.02
C ASP A 107 40.27 0.76 -17.71
N GLN A 108 41.51 0.70 -17.24
CA GLN A 108 41.96 1.48 -16.07
C GLN A 108 41.86 2.99 -16.30
N SER A 109 42.15 3.47 -17.51
CA SER A 109 42.10 4.91 -17.82
C SER A 109 40.68 5.48 -17.77
N PHE A 110 39.68 4.66 -18.10
CA PHE A 110 38.27 5.04 -18.11
C PHE A 110 37.46 4.46 -16.95
N ASN A 111 38.11 3.76 -16.00
CA ASN A 111 37.47 3.06 -14.89
C ASN A 111 36.38 2.07 -15.35
N ILE A 112 36.66 1.32 -16.41
CA ILE A 112 35.79 0.24 -16.89
C ILE A 112 36.01 -0.98 -16.00
N ALA A 113 34.92 -1.50 -15.45
CA ALA A 113 34.94 -2.67 -14.58
C ALA A 113 35.15 -3.96 -15.40
N ASP A 114 35.74 -4.98 -14.77
CA ASP A 114 36.01 -6.27 -15.42
C ASP A 114 34.73 -7.03 -15.81
N ASP A 115 33.61 -6.76 -15.13
CA ASP A 115 32.28 -7.32 -15.40
C ASP A 115 31.41 -6.43 -16.30
N PHE A 116 32.01 -5.42 -16.95
CA PHE A 116 31.29 -4.53 -17.86
C PHE A 116 30.82 -5.26 -19.12
N ASP A 117 29.51 -5.45 -19.23
CA ASP A 117 28.86 -6.15 -20.34
C ASP A 117 27.49 -5.54 -20.69
N THR A 118 26.95 -5.96 -21.82
CA THR A 118 25.57 -5.75 -22.23
C THR A 118 24.58 -6.40 -21.26
N LEU A 119 23.39 -5.81 -21.17
CA LEU A 119 22.27 -6.31 -20.39
C LEU A 119 21.45 -7.33 -21.21
N PRO A 120 21.02 -8.44 -20.58
CA PRO A 120 20.12 -9.41 -21.19
C PRO A 120 18.66 -8.90 -21.32
#